data_AF-A0A2N2XMD3-F1
#
_entry.id   AF-A0A2N2XMD3-F1
#
_cell.length_a   1.000
_cell.length_b   1.000
_cell.length_c   1.000
_cell.angle_alpha   90.00
_cell.angle_beta   90.00
_cell.angle_gamma   90.00
#
_symmetry.space_group_name_H-M   'P 1'
#
loop_
_entity.id
_entity.type
_entity.pdbx_description
1 polymer ?
#
loop_
_entity_poly.entity_id
_entity_poly.type
_entity_poly.pdbx_seq_one_letter_code
_entity_poly.pdbx_strand_id
1 'polypeptide(L)'
;MKFIVFLLVFLTGVGYAFSQDKKEYLTKLQNDAAKNFHDGNYSIALTDYEKIIKADSMQSNAIYYAGVCHILLKRNISLAQEYFKRIEDHTSEFPAIYFFLGETYMLMHELKTAISYFNKYIDTQDEVYATDAVRSVEMCQSGMDLMNKPQRVSFENLGATINSTMDDCFPFVSEDESFMVFASNKRYDPIYGVFDENVYLSFSEKSGWGFPVQSKDICTFDNEFPVGMTPNGKNLFVCTHNEDQFSEINVWKNKGKSFKQDDNNSLNSLLVSKKWYDGATGRDDMDFVVVSARLEDSFGGSDLYMYRKMPDGTWSKPRNLGSLVNTVYDECYPNLSFGGHTLYFASKGHNSMGGFDIFVTYYNEITGEWTNPQNMGYPINTASDNTTISFAANRKYAYISAYRKDGYGGQDIYRLNFIDQDAPLSLLKGSILVQQEGGPVKWQDDPYSLNITVYDDKENIFGNYTYNGYLNRFVSIFPKGKYKIEIQAAGYETLNESIEIMDRNLFVPEFNKEFVLLPEKL
;
A
#
# COMPACT_ATOMS: atom_id res chain seq x y z
N MET A 1 77.89 40.06 10.92
CA MET A 1 76.64 40.16 11.71
C MET A 1 75.49 39.68 10.83
N LYS A 2 74.98 38.49 11.17
CA LYS A 2 73.74 37.78 10.79
C LYS A 2 73.01 38.08 9.46
N PHE A 3 72.94 37.02 8.65
CA PHE A 3 71.93 36.69 7.63
C PHE A 3 70.49 36.79 8.18
N ILE A 4 69.58 37.50 7.49
CA ILE A 4 68.15 37.16 7.35
C ILE A 4 67.69 37.67 5.96
N VAL A 5 67.70 36.75 4.99
CA VAL A 5 66.88 36.79 3.76
C VAL A 5 66.15 35.43 3.76
N PHE A 6 64.91 35.41 3.29
CA PHE A 6 63.89 34.33 3.35
C PHE A 6 62.94 34.40 4.54
N LEU A 7 61.78 35.07 4.35
CA LEU A 7 60.44 34.47 4.57
C LEU A 7 59.35 35.48 4.17
N LEU A 8 58.97 35.58 2.88
CA LEU A 8 57.79 36.39 2.50
C LEU A 8 57.17 36.02 1.14
N VAL A 9 57.11 34.72 0.80
CA VAL A 9 56.37 34.24 -0.40
C VAL A 9 55.51 32.98 -0.13
N PHE A 10 55.47 32.44 1.10
CA PHE A 10 54.79 31.17 1.39
C PHE A 10 53.42 31.29 2.07
N LEU A 11 52.60 32.28 1.70
CA LEU A 11 51.23 32.41 2.25
C LEU A 11 50.14 32.70 1.21
N THR A 12 50.48 32.93 -0.06
CA THR A 12 49.50 33.04 -1.16
C THR A 12 49.33 31.73 -1.95
N GLY A 13 50.32 30.84 -1.96
CA GLY A 13 50.26 29.57 -2.71
C GLY A 13 49.37 28.50 -2.07
N VAL A 14 49.23 28.51 -0.74
CA VAL A 14 48.46 27.48 0.00
C VAL A 14 46.95 27.73 -0.14
N GLY A 15 46.50 28.98 -0.03
CA GLY A 15 45.08 29.33 -0.23
C GLY A 15 44.57 29.08 -1.65
N TYR A 16 45.43 29.25 -2.67
CA TYR A 16 45.08 28.97 -4.06
C TYR A 16 44.95 27.47 -4.34
N ALA A 17 45.86 26.63 -3.80
CA ALA A 17 45.79 25.18 -3.97
C ALA A 17 44.54 24.58 -3.29
N PHE A 18 44.26 24.95 -2.03
CA PHE A 18 43.05 24.50 -1.32
C PHE A 18 41.74 25.02 -1.96
N SER A 19 41.76 26.22 -2.56
CA SER A 19 40.60 26.76 -3.28
C SER A 19 40.36 26.06 -4.62
N GLN A 20 41.42 25.59 -5.28
CA GLN A 20 41.33 24.88 -6.55
C GLN A 20 40.78 23.46 -6.35
N ASP A 21 41.26 22.74 -5.33
CA ASP A 21 40.76 21.42 -4.96
C ASP A 21 39.28 21.45 -4.55
N LYS A 22 38.86 22.47 -3.78
CA LYS A 22 37.44 22.65 -3.39
C LYS A 22 36.56 22.92 -4.62
N LYS A 23 37.03 23.76 -5.55
CA LYS A 23 36.26 24.10 -6.77
C LYS A 23 36.12 22.89 -7.69
N GLU A 24 37.19 22.12 -7.87
CA GLU A 24 37.19 20.90 -8.66
C GLU A 24 36.26 19.84 -8.05
N TYR A 25 36.34 19.65 -6.72
CA TYR A 25 35.44 18.78 -5.98
C TYR A 25 33.96 19.17 -6.17
N LEU A 26 33.62 20.45 -6.01
CA LEU A 26 32.23 20.92 -6.18
C LEU A 26 31.74 20.79 -7.63
N THR A 27 32.62 21.01 -8.61
CA THR A 27 32.27 20.82 -10.03
C THR A 27 31.95 19.36 -10.32
N LYS A 28 32.79 18.44 -9.81
CA LYS A 28 32.52 17.00 -9.93
C LYS A 28 31.21 16.63 -9.25
N LEU A 29 31.00 17.10 -8.03
CA LEU A 29 29.79 16.82 -7.26
C LEU A 29 28.52 17.34 -7.96
N GLN A 30 28.58 18.49 -8.61
CA GLN A 30 27.47 19.03 -9.43
C GLN A 30 27.16 18.13 -10.63
N ASN A 31 28.18 17.66 -11.33
CA ASN A 31 28.00 16.74 -12.47
C ASN A 31 27.42 15.39 -12.03
N ASP A 32 27.94 14.84 -10.91
CA ASP A 32 27.47 13.58 -10.34
C ASP A 32 26.00 13.72 -9.87
N ALA A 33 25.65 14.83 -9.19
CA ALA A 33 24.28 15.12 -8.77
C ALA A 33 23.31 15.23 -9.96
N ALA A 34 23.69 15.99 -11.00
CA ALA A 34 22.87 16.16 -12.20
C ALA A 34 22.70 14.85 -12.97
N LYS A 35 23.76 14.03 -13.07
CA LYS A 35 23.69 12.68 -13.66
C LYS A 35 22.72 11.80 -12.88
N ASN A 36 22.87 11.73 -11.56
CA ASN A 36 21.97 10.94 -10.72
C ASN A 36 20.52 11.42 -10.81
N PHE A 37 20.28 12.74 -10.89
CA PHE A 37 18.94 13.30 -11.08
C PHE A 37 18.35 12.86 -12.41
N HIS A 38 19.12 12.98 -13.49
CA HIS A 38 18.71 12.57 -14.84
C HIS A 38 18.43 11.07 -14.92
N ASP A 39 19.23 10.26 -14.22
CA ASP A 39 19.07 8.80 -14.17
C ASP A 39 17.95 8.35 -13.21
N GLY A 40 17.20 9.28 -12.59
CA GLY A 40 16.11 8.96 -11.65
C GLY A 40 16.56 8.58 -10.23
N ASN A 41 17.87 8.60 -9.95
CA ASN A 41 18.46 8.30 -8.64
C ASN A 41 18.31 9.50 -7.67
N TYR A 42 17.07 9.94 -7.45
CA TYR A 42 16.76 11.18 -6.72
C TYR A 42 17.29 11.20 -5.29
N SER A 43 17.36 10.05 -4.60
CA SER A 43 17.92 9.95 -3.24
C SER A 43 19.43 10.27 -3.21
N ILE A 44 20.17 9.76 -4.19
CA ILE A 44 21.61 10.03 -4.33
C ILE A 44 21.82 11.47 -4.79
N ALA A 45 21.06 11.92 -5.79
CA ALA A 45 21.11 13.29 -6.28
C ALA A 45 20.83 14.31 -5.16
N LEU A 46 19.78 14.08 -4.35
CA LEU A 46 19.44 14.92 -3.20
C LEU A 46 20.62 15.03 -2.22
N THR A 47 21.22 13.89 -1.88
CA THR A 47 22.37 13.85 -0.95
C THR A 47 23.54 14.70 -1.46
N ASP A 48 23.79 14.69 -2.77
CA ASP A 48 24.86 15.48 -3.37
C ASP A 48 24.49 16.96 -3.51
N TYR A 49 23.25 17.29 -3.85
CA TYR A 49 22.76 18.68 -3.84
C TYR A 49 22.81 19.29 -2.43
N GLU A 50 22.45 18.57 -1.39
CA GLU A 50 22.54 19.04 0.00
C GLU A 50 24.00 19.33 0.42
N LYS A 51 24.97 18.51 -0.04
CA LYS A 51 26.40 18.80 0.16
C LYS A 51 26.83 20.07 -0.57
N ILE A 52 26.32 20.32 -1.78
CA ILE A 52 26.59 21.55 -2.54
C ILE A 52 26.02 22.76 -1.79
N ILE A 53 24.75 22.70 -1.35
CA ILE A 53 24.10 23.76 -0.57
C ILE A 53 24.84 24.03 0.75
N LYS A 54 25.37 22.99 1.39
CA LYS A 54 26.19 23.14 2.60
C LYS A 54 27.52 23.85 2.32
N ALA A 55 28.10 23.65 1.14
CA ALA A 55 29.35 24.27 0.73
C ALA A 55 29.18 25.70 0.19
N ASP A 56 28.02 25.97 -0.41
CA ASP A 56 27.56 27.27 -0.91
C ASP A 56 26.03 27.39 -0.76
N SER A 57 25.61 28.11 0.28
CA SER A 57 24.19 28.20 0.68
C SER A 57 23.29 28.95 -0.30
N MET A 58 23.86 29.62 -1.32
CA MET A 58 23.13 30.41 -2.32
C MET A 58 23.25 29.84 -3.73
N GLN A 59 23.69 28.59 -3.88
CA GLN A 59 23.72 27.93 -5.18
C GLN A 59 22.28 27.60 -5.62
N SER A 60 21.69 28.45 -6.47
CA SER A 60 20.27 28.37 -6.86
C SER A 60 19.88 27.09 -7.60
N ASN A 61 20.73 26.56 -8.48
CA ASN A 61 20.50 25.29 -9.18
C ASN A 61 20.44 24.09 -8.22
N ALA A 62 21.36 24.01 -7.25
CA ALA A 62 21.35 22.96 -6.23
C ALA A 62 20.14 23.07 -5.31
N ILE A 63 19.76 24.29 -4.91
CA ILE A 63 18.54 24.54 -4.12
C ILE A 63 17.30 24.09 -4.89
N TYR A 64 17.20 24.46 -6.17
CA TYR A 64 16.09 24.09 -7.03
C TYR A 64 15.95 22.57 -7.15
N TYR A 65 17.00 21.87 -7.59
CA TYR A 65 16.93 20.42 -7.78
C TYR A 65 16.82 19.64 -6.47
N ALA A 66 17.37 20.13 -5.35
CA ALA A 66 17.10 19.54 -4.03
C ALA A 66 15.61 19.64 -3.67
N GLY A 67 14.98 20.79 -3.92
CA GLY A 67 13.55 20.98 -3.74
C GLY A 67 12.72 20.02 -4.62
N VAL A 68 13.10 19.86 -5.89
CA VAL A 68 12.44 18.93 -6.80
C VAL A 68 12.63 17.48 -6.34
N CYS A 69 13.83 17.08 -5.92
CA CYS A 69 14.07 15.75 -5.35
C CYS A 69 13.19 15.46 -4.14
N HIS A 70 12.99 16.42 -3.24
CA HIS A 70 12.08 16.24 -2.10
C HIS A 70 10.63 15.99 -2.53
N ILE A 71 10.14 16.69 -3.56
CA ILE A 71 8.81 16.45 -4.15
C ILE A 71 8.72 15.07 -4.80
N LEU A 72 9.74 14.67 -5.58
CA LEU A 72 9.75 13.39 -6.30
C LEU A 72 9.85 12.20 -5.35
N LEU A 73 10.64 12.32 -4.29
CA LEU A 73 10.77 11.31 -3.23
C LEU A 73 9.61 11.33 -2.23
N LYS A 74 8.71 12.33 -2.30
CA LYS A 74 7.64 12.58 -1.32
C LYS A 74 8.14 12.66 0.14
N ARG A 75 9.35 13.20 0.34
CA ARG A 75 10.05 13.25 1.64
C ARG A 75 10.46 14.66 2.01
N ASN A 76 10.29 15.03 3.27
CA ASN A 76 10.66 16.34 3.82
C ASN A 76 10.07 17.51 2.99
N ILE A 77 8.78 17.46 2.67
CA ILE A 77 8.11 18.47 1.83
C ILE A 77 8.25 19.90 2.39
N SER A 78 8.30 20.06 3.71
CA SER A 78 8.57 21.37 4.33
C SER A 78 9.95 21.94 3.98
N LEU A 79 10.96 21.09 3.74
CA LEU A 79 12.28 21.51 3.30
C LEU A 79 12.28 21.90 1.81
N ALA A 80 11.48 21.21 0.98
CA ALA A 80 11.24 21.64 -0.40
C ALA A 80 10.65 23.05 -0.44
N GLN A 81 9.65 23.33 0.40
CA GLN A 81 9.07 24.67 0.56
C GLN A 81 10.14 25.70 0.92
N GLU A 82 10.98 25.41 1.92
CA GLU A 82 12.07 26.31 2.33
C GLU A 82 13.03 26.58 1.16
N TYR A 83 13.45 25.55 0.43
CA TYR A 83 14.33 25.69 -0.73
C TYR A 83 13.72 26.55 -1.83
N PHE A 84 12.51 26.25 -2.31
CA PHE A 84 11.88 27.04 -3.36
C PHE A 84 11.61 28.48 -2.91
N LYS A 85 11.27 28.71 -1.64
CA LYS A 85 11.09 30.06 -1.10
C LYS A 85 12.36 30.91 -1.11
N ARG A 86 13.54 30.29 -0.99
CA ARG A 86 14.83 31.01 -1.03
C ARG A 86 15.19 31.54 -2.42
N ILE A 87 14.61 30.95 -3.47
CA ILE A 87 14.88 31.29 -4.87
C ILE A 87 13.61 31.67 -5.64
N GLU A 88 12.51 32.02 -4.95
CA GLU A 88 11.18 32.30 -5.55
C GLU A 88 11.23 33.46 -6.57
N ASP A 89 12.19 34.36 -6.42
CA ASP A 89 12.47 35.49 -7.31
C ASP A 89 13.37 35.15 -8.52
N HIS A 90 13.94 33.94 -8.58
CA HIS A 90 14.82 33.47 -9.67
C HIS A 90 14.03 32.88 -10.86
N THR A 91 12.81 33.37 -11.11
CA THR A 91 11.90 32.86 -12.15
C THR A 91 12.48 32.91 -13.57
N SER A 92 13.41 33.82 -13.85
CA SER A 92 14.10 33.88 -15.15
C SER A 92 15.05 32.70 -15.38
N GLU A 93 15.63 32.14 -14.31
CA GLU A 93 16.51 30.96 -14.36
C GLU A 93 15.71 29.66 -14.18
N PHE A 94 14.66 29.69 -13.35
CA PHE A 94 13.79 28.56 -13.06
C PHE A 94 12.31 28.90 -13.31
N PRO A 95 11.84 28.93 -14.57
CA PRO A 95 10.46 29.28 -14.90
C PRO A 95 9.41 28.39 -14.21
N ALA A 96 9.74 27.12 -14.00
CA ALA A 96 8.86 26.14 -13.35
C ALA A 96 8.79 26.24 -11.81
N ILE A 97 9.45 27.22 -11.18
CA ILE A 97 9.45 27.34 -9.72
C ILE A 97 8.05 27.50 -9.12
N TYR A 98 7.15 28.23 -9.80
CA TYR A 98 5.77 28.38 -9.35
C TYR A 98 4.98 27.07 -9.45
N PHE A 99 5.24 26.24 -10.46
CA PHE A 99 4.66 24.90 -10.56
C PHE A 99 5.10 24.04 -9.37
N PHE A 100 6.41 23.95 -9.10
CA PHE A 100 6.92 23.15 -7.99
C PHE A 100 6.52 23.68 -6.60
N LEU A 101 6.36 25.00 -6.43
CA LEU A 101 5.74 25.56 -5.23
C LEU A 101 4.27 25.10 -5.11
N GLY A 102 3.51 25.10 -6.20
CA GLY A 102 2.16 24.55 -6.25
C GLY A 102 2.10 23.09 -5.78
N GLU A 103 2.93 22.23 -6.37
CA GLU A 103 3.06 20.82 -6.00
C GLU A 103 3.45 20.64 -4.53
N THR A 104 4.38 21.45 -4.03
CA THR A 104 4.80 21.44 -2.62
C THR A 104 3.61 21.74 -1.69
N TYR A 105 2.87 22.82 -1.95
CA TYR A 105 1.71 23.18 -1.13
C TYR A 105 0.57 22.17 -1.27
N MET A 106 0.41 21.55 -2.43
CA MET A 106 -0.57 20.48 -2.66
C MET A 106 -0.26 19.28 -1.76
N LEU A 107 1.00 18.80 -1.75
CA LEU A 107 1.47 17.71 -0.89
C LEU A 107 1.37 18.04 0.62
N MET A 108 1.50 19.33 0.98
CA MET A 108 1.26 19.82 2.34
C MET A 108 -0.23 19.92 2.71
N HIS A 109 -1.15 19.60 1.78
CA HIS A 109 -2.59 19.75 1.89
C HIS A 109 -3.05 21.21 2.09
N GLU A 110 -2.22 22.18 1.69
CA GLU A 110 -2.55 23.60 1.64
C GLU A 110 -3.14 23.98 0.27
N LEU A 111 -4.26 23.34 -0.07
CA LEU A 111 -4.79 23.29 -1.44
C LEU A 111 -5.13 24.67 -2.04
N LYS A 112 -5.59 25.62 -1.23
CA LYS A 112 -5.85 27.00 -1.70
C LYS A 112 -4.56 27.73 -2.10
N THR A 113 -3.49 27.53 -1.33
CA THR A 113 -2.18 28.12 -1.62
C THR A 113 -1.59 27.47 -2.87
N ALA A 114 -1.73 26.14 -3.00
CA ALA A 114 -1.33 25.39 -4.19
C ALA A 114 -2.00 25.94 -5.47
N ILE A 115 -3.33 26.11 -5.45
CA ILE A 115 -4.09 26.71 -6.57
C ILE A 115 -3.55 28.10 -6.93
N SER A 116 -3.21 28.93 -5.94
CA SER A 116 -2.63 30.25 -6.21
C SER A 116 -1.29 30.15 -6.95
N TYR A 117 -0.46 29.17 -6.63
CA TYR A 117 0.85 28.97 -7.28
C TYR A 117 0.74 28.36 -8.66
N PHE A 118 -0.15 27.39 -8.86
CA PHE A 118 -0.41 26.85 -10.19
C PHE A 118 -0.94 27.92 -11.14
N ASN A 119 -1.87 28.77 -10.69
CA ASN A 119 -2.35 29.90 -11.50
C ASN A 119 -1.22 30.89 -11.83
N LYS A 120 -0.33 31.21 -10.88
CA LYS A 120 0.85 32.03 -11.18
C LYS A 120 1.74 31.40 -12.25
N TYR A 121 1.91 30.08 -12.23
CA TYR A 121 2.69 29.38 -13.26
C TYR A 121 2.00 29.45 -14.63
N ILE A 122 0.68 29.19 -14.69
CA ILE A 122 -0.13 29.31 -15.91
C ILE A 122 -0.02 30.73 -16.51
N ASP A 123 -0.03 31.76 -15.66
CA ASP A 123 0.11 33.16 -16.08
C ASP A 123 1.49 33.49 -16.67
N THR A 124 2.52 32.66 -16.42
CA THR A 124 3.85 32.86 -17.05
C THR A 124 3.87 32.50 -18.53
N GLN A 125 2.86 31.77 -19.03
CA GLN A 125 2.78 31.23 -20.39
C GLN A 125 3.92 30.27 -20.75
N ASP A 126 4.65 29.75 -19.75
CA ASP A 126 5.58 28.64 -19.93
C ASP A 126 4.78 27.36 -20.19
N GLU A 127 5.05 26.69 -21.32
CA GLU A 127 4.26 25.54 -21.77
C GLU A 127 4.68 24.22 -21.12
N VAL A 128 5.83 24.15 -20.42
CA VAL A 128 6.44 22.88 -19.99
C VAL A 128 5.52 22.08 -19.06
N TYR A 129 4.85 22.75 -18.12
CA TYR A 129 3.91 22.15 -17.15
C TYR A 129 2.52 22.78 -17.21
N ALA A 130 2.17 23.51 -18.28
CA ALA A 130 0.93 24.30 -18.30
C ALA A 130 -0.32 23.42 -18.13
N THR A 131 -0.35 22.31 -18.86
CA THR A 131 -1.44 21.31 -18.77
C THR A 131 -1.48 20.66 -17.39
N ASP A 132 -0.32 20.31 -16.82
CA ASP A 132 -0.24 19.72 -15.49
C ASP A 132 -0.71 20.69 -14.42
N ALA A 133 -0.33 21.97 -14.50
CA ALA A 133 -0.77 23.00 -13.56
C ALA A 133 -2.29 23.20 -13.59
N VAL A 134 -2.92 23.20 -14.78
CA VAL A 134 -4.39 23.26 -14.90
C VAL A 134 -5.01 22.03 -14.24
N ARG A 135 -4.46 20.84 -14.49
CA ARG A 135 -4.94 19.61 -13.87
C ARG A 135 -4.77 19.62 -12.34
N SER A 136 -3.64 20.09 -11.83
CA SER A 136 -3.39 20.19 -10.38
C SER A 136 -4.34 21.18 -9.71
N VAL A 137 -4.80 22.24 -10.40
CA VAL A 137 -5.87 23.13 -9.90
C VAL A 137 -7.19 22.36 -9.71
N GLU A 138 -7.60 21.56 -10.71
CA GLU A 138 -8.81 20.72 -10.61
C GLU A 138 -8.70 19.68 -9.49
N MET A 139 -7.52 19.06 -9.35
CA MET A 139 -7.24 18.09 -8.29
C MET A 139 -7.30 18.75 -6.91
N CYS A 140 -6.71 19.94 -6.74
CA CYS A 140 -6.82 20.70 -5.51
C CYS A 140 -8.28 21.05 -5.17
N GLN A 141 -9.10 21.36 -6.17
CA GLN A 141 -10.51 21.62 -5.99
C GLN A 141 -11.26 20.37 -5.50
N SER A 142 -11.03 19.23 -6.15
CA SER A 142 -11.60 17.93 -5.77
C SER A 142 -11.14 17.51 -4.36
N GLY A 143 -9.87 17.73 -4.04
CA GLY A 143 -9.28 17.46 -2.73
C GLY A 143 -9.94 18.25 -1.62
N MET A 144 -10.27 19.53 -1.84
CA MET A 144 -11.03 20.31 -0.86
C MET A 144 -12.40 19.69 -0.57
N ASP A 145 -13.11 19.21 -1.60
CA ASP A 145 -14.42 18.58 -1.45
C ASP A 145 -14.34 17.23 -0.72
N LEU A 146 -13.34 16.40 -1.05
CA LEU A 146 -13.11 15.11 -0.42
C LEU A 146 -12.66 15.25 1.04
N MET A 147 -11.77 16.20 1.34
CA MET A 147 -11.31 16.47 2.71
C MET A 147 -12.41 17.00 3.63
N ASN A 148 -13.46 17.62 3.08
CA ASN A 148 -14.63 18.05 3.85
C ASN A 148 -15.53 16.88 4.28
N LYS A 149 -15.36 15.68 3.71
CA LYS A 149 -16.15 14.48 4.00
C LYS A 149 -15.23 13.26 4.16
N PRO A 150 -14.38 13.24 5.20
CA PRO A 150 -13.39 12.18 5.34
C PRO A 150 -14.05 10.81 5.59
N GLN A 151 -13.48 9.78 4.98
CA GLN A 151 -13.78 8.39 5.28
C GLN A 151 -13.42 8.06 6.73
N ARG A 152 -14.26 7.26 7.38
CA ARG A 152 -14.04 6.79 8.74
C ARG A 152 -13.18 5.54 8.72
N VAL A 153 -11.87 5.74 8.59
CA VAL A 153 -10.88 4.67 8.51
C VAL A 153 -9.68 4.97 9.42
N SER A 154 -9.10 3.93 10.03
CA SER A 154 -7.84 4.02 10.75
C SER A 154 -6.74 3.24 10.04
N PHE A 155 -5.48 3.65 10.22
CA PHE A 155 -4.30 3.05 9.59
C PHE A 155 -3.46 2.37 10.67
N GLU A 156 -3.15 1.08 10.48
CA GLU A 156 -2.21 0.31 11.28
C GLU A 156 -0.94 0.10 10.46
N ASN A 157 0.17 0.77 10.80
CA ASN A 157 1.46 0.49 10.19
C ASN A 157 1.87 -0.94 10.54
N LEU A 158 2.27 -1.75 9.55
CA LEU A 158 2.63 -3.15 9.76
C LEU A 158 3.98 -3.36 10.48
N GLY A 159 4.67 -2.28 10.83
CA GLY A 159 5.88 -2.30 11.65
C GLY A 159 7.12 -2.75 10.88
N ALA A 160 8.28 -2.66 11.55
CA ALA A 160 9.59 -2.99 10.99
C ALA A 160 9.79 -4.47 10.61
N THR A 161 8.82 -5.35 10.91
CA THR A 161 8.83 -6.74 10.40
C THR A 161 8.52 -6.76 8.90
N ILE A 162 7.61 -5.90 8.45
CA ILE A 162 7.17 -5.81 7.06
C ILE A 162 7.84 -4.64 6.35
N ASN A 163 7.79 -3.46 6.96
CA ASN A 163 8.28 -2.23 6.38
C ASN A 163 9.78 -2.04 6.62
N SER A 164 10.45 -1.43 5.65
CA SER A 164 11.86 -1.10 5.63
C SER A 164 12.06 0.42 5.57
N THR A 165 13.30 0.89 5.50
CA THR A 165 13.59 2.32 5.27
C THR A 165 13.43 2.74 3.80
N MET A 166 13.19 1.77 2.92
CA MET A 166 13.01 1.93 1.48
C MET A 166 11.52 1.87 1.15
N ASP A 167 11.14 1.77 -0.13
CA ASP A 167 9.72 1.64 -0.51
C ASP A 167 9.30 0.17 -0.41
N ASP A 168 8.25 -0.08 0.38
CA ASP A 168 7.52 -1.33 0.46
C ASP A 168 6.08 -1.08 -0.04
N CYS A 169 5.77 -1.57 -1.24
CA CYS A 169 4.60 -1.16 -2.00
C CYS A 169 3.85 -2.31 -2.69
N PHE A 170 2.72 -1.98 -3.33
CA PHE A 170 1.85 -2.93 -4.05
C PHE A 170 1.43 -4.16 -3.21
N PRO A 171 0.83 -3.97 -2.01
CA PRO A 171 0.41 -5.09 -1.19
C PRO A 171 -0.85 -5.78 -1.75
N PHE A 172 -0.77 -7.09 -1.93
CA PHE A 172 -1.88 -7.97 -2.27
C PHE A 172 -2.07 -9.02 -1.18
N VAL A 173 -3.23 -9.01 -0.52
CA VAL A 173 -3.56 -9.92 0.57
C VAL A 173 -4.52 -11.01 0.11
N SER A 174 -4.39 -12.22 0.64
CA SER A 174 -5.41 -13.25 0.44
C SER A 174 -6.71 -12.89 1.16
N GLU A 175 -7.83 -13.41 0.67
CA GLU A 175 -9.17 -13.15 1.22
C GLU A 175 -9.28 -13.37 2.75
N ASP A 176 -8.56 -14.36 3.27
CA ASP A 176 -8.52 -14.76 4.68
C ASP A 176 -7.33 -14.16 5.44
N GLU A 177 -6.54 -13.28 4.81
CA GLU A 177 -5.33 -12.70 5.38
C GLU A 177 -4.30 -13.75 5.84
N SER A 178 -4.26 -14.93 5.20
CA SER A 178 -3.26 -15.98 5.48
C SER A 178 -1.88 -15.67 4.93
N PHE A 179 -1.80 -14.94 3.82
CA PHE A 179 -0.54 -14.44 3.28
C PHE A 179 -0.74 -13.10 2.57
N MET A 180 0.37 -12.37 2.41
CA MET A 180 0.46 -11.14 1.65
C MET A 180 1.67 -11.21 0.73
N VAL A 181 1.53 -10.65 -0.46
CA VAL A 181 2.61 -10.43 -1.43
C VAL A 181 2.79 -8.93 -1.63
N PHE A 182 4.02 -8.46 -1.70
CA PHE A 182 4.33 -7.04 -1.92
C PHE A 182 5.68 -6.86 -2.61
N ALA A 183 5.92 -5.66 -3.15
CA ALA A 183 7.20 -5.26 -3.72
C ALA A 183 8.05 -4.53 -2.66
N SER A 184 9.37 -4.70 -2.72
CA SER A 184 10.29 -3.90 -1.89
C SER A 184 11.59 -3.64 -2.64
N ASN A 185 12.05 -2.38 -2.64
CA ASN A 185 13.33 -1.96 -3.23
C ASN A 185 14.46 -1.87 -2.18
N LYS A 186 14.41 -2.68 -1.12
CA LYS A 186 15.42 -2.67 -0.05
C LYS A 186 16.77 -3.29 -0.40
N ARG A 187 16.89 -3.97 -1.55
CA ARG A 187 18.11 -4.65 -1.98
C ARG A 187 18.88 -3.77 -2.96
N TYR A 188 20.15 -3.50 -2.67
CA TYR A 188 21.05 -2.81 -3.59
C TYR A 188 21.77 -3.82 -4.49
N ASP A 189 21.71 -3.61 -5.81
CA ASP A 189 22.52 -4.30 -6.79
C ASP A 189 23.84 -3.53 -7.03
N PRO A 190 25.00 -4.09 -6.65
CA PRO A 190 26.28 -3.41 -6.80
C PRO A 190 26.83 -3.41 -8.23
N ILE A 191 26.30 -4.23 -9.14
CA ILE A 191 26.71 -4.29 -10.55
C ILE A 191 26.10 -3.11 -11.31
N TYR A 192 24.82 -2.83 -11.08
CA TYR A 192 24.08 -1.74 -11.74
C TYR A 192 24.04 -0.46 -10.93
N GLY A 193 24.33 -0.55 -9.63
CA GLY A 193 24.31 0.59 -8.73
C GLY A 193 22.91 1.10 -8.44
N VAL A 194 21.90 0.22 -8.50
CA VAL A 194 20.48 0.54 -8.31
C VAL A 194 19.90 -0.28 -7.16
N PHE A 195 18.72 0.12 -6.69
CA PHE A 195 17.94 -0.66 -5.73
C PHE A 195 16.86 -1.44 -6.49
N ASP A 196 16.92 -2.77 -6.44
CA ASP A 196 16.03 -3.64 -7.23
C ASP A 196 14.70 -3.83 -6.52
N GLU A 197 13.61 -3.61 -7.26
CA GLU A 197 12.27 -3.99 -6.82
C GLU A 197 12.13 -5.51 -6.91
N ASN A 198 11.83 -6.13 -5.77
CA ASN A 198 11.68 -7.58 -5.66
C ASN A 198 10.36 -7.96 -4.99
N VAL A 199 9.88 -9.17 -5.30
CA VAL A 199 8.64 -9.74 -4.74
C VAL A 199 8.90 -10.46 -3.42
N TYR A 200 8.20 -10.05 -2.37
CA TYR A 200 8.26 -10.63 -1.04
C TYR A 200 6.92 -11.25 -0.62
N LEU A 201 6.99 -12.37 0.09
CA LEU A 201 5.84 -13.03 0.72
C LEU A 201 5.95 -12.95 2.24
N SER A 202 4.87 -12.55 2.90
CA SER A 202 4.71 -12.71 4.34
C SER A 202 3.48 -13.56 4.65
N PHE A 203 3.57 -14.39 5.69
CA PHE A 203 2.49 -15.26 6.15
C PHE A 203 1.99 -14.79 7.50
N SER A 204 0.67 -14.89 7.73
CA SER A 204 0.08 -14.49 8.99
C SER A 204 0.40 -15.51 10.09
N GLU A 205 0.84 -14.99 11.23
CA GLU A 205 1.20 -15.69 12.45
C GLU A 205 0.33 -15.20 13.62
N LYS A 206 0.38 -15.89 14.77
CA LYS A 206 -0.39 -15.47 15.97
C LYS A 206 -0.08 -14.04 16.42
N SER A 207 1.17 -13.60 16.26
CA SER A 207 1.65 -12.29 16.71
C SER A 207 1.53 -11.19 15.66
N GLY A 208 1.06 -11.48 14.44
CA GLY A 208 1.14 -10.51 13.35
C GLY A 208 1.50 -11.14 12.02
N TRP A 209 2.09 -10.35 11.14
CA TRP A 209 2.72 -10.86 9.93
C TRP A 209 4.12 -11.38 10.24
N GLY A 210 4.48 -12.54 9.68
CA GLY A 210 5.82 -13.11 9.78
C GLY A 210 6.84 -12.34 8.94
N PHE A 211 8.13 -12.61 9.16
CA PHE A 211 9.20 -11.99 8.37
C PHE A 211 9.04 -12.33 6.87
N PRO A 212 9.16 -11.33 5.99
CA PRO A 212 8.97 -11.53 4.57
C PRO A 212 10.12 -12.35 3.95
N VAL A 213 9.75 -13.34 3.14
CA VAL A 213 10.68 -14.17 2.38
C VAL A 213 10.59 -13.76 0.91
N GLN A 214 11.75 -13.54 0.29
CA GLN A 214 11.83 -13.27 -1.15
C GLN A 214 11.35 -14.48 -1.94
N SER A 215 10.53 -14.26 -2.97
CA SER A 215 10.10 -15.33 -3.87
C SER A 215 11.22 -15.70 -4.84
N LYS A 216 12.08 -16.65 -4.47
CA LYS A 216 13.26 -17.05 -5.27
C LYS A 216 12.94 -17.49 -6.69
N ASP A 217 11.75 -18.03 -6.91
CA ASP A 217 11.32 -18.46 -8.25
C ASP A 217 10.93 -17.26 -9.13
N ILE A 218 10.51 -16.13 -8.53
CA ILE A 218 10.09 -14.91 -9.24
C ILE A 218 11.25 -13.95 -9.41
N CYS A 219 12.00 -13.71 -8.34
CA CYS A 219 13.01 -12.67 -8.29
C CYS A 219 14.25 -13.10 -9.06
N THR A 220 14.41 -12.55 -10.27
CA THR A 220 15.57 -12.81 -11.11
C THR A 220 16.58 -11.67 -10.96
N PHE A 221 17.20 -11.27 -12.05
CA PHE A 221 18.09 -10.13 -12.14
C PHE A 221 17.38 -8.90 -12.71
N ASP A 222 16.29 -9.10 -13.43
CA ASP A 222 15.41 -8.01 -13.85
C ASP A 222 14.61 -7.47 -12.65
N ASN A 223 13.95 -6.32 -12.81
CA ASN A 223 13.03 -5.81 -11.79
C ASN A 223 11.68 -6.54 -11.92
N GLU A 224 11.26 -7.23 -10.86
CA GLU A 224 9.95 -7.86 -10.78
C GLU A 224 9.14 -7.37 -9.58
N PHE A 225 7.90 -7.01 -9.86
CA PHE A 225 6.95 -6.55 -8.84
C PHE A 225 5.58 -7.19 -9.07
N PRO A 226 4.84 -7.50 -7.99
CA PRO A 226 3.47 -7.95 -8.11
C PRO A 226 2.62 -6.79 -8.64
N VAL A 227 1.73 -7.08 -9.57
CA VAL A 227 0.81 -6.10 -10.17
C VAL A 227 -0.67 -6.49 -10.03
N GLY A 228 -0.91 -7.58 -9.32
CA GLY A 228 -2.23 -7.97 -8.84
C GLY A 228 -2.31 -9.44 -8.46
N MET A 229 -3.44 -9.83 -7.89
CA MET A 229 -3.71 -11.19 -7.44
C MET A 229 -5.20 -11.48 -7.59
N THR A 230 -5.57 -12.75 -7.79
CA THR A 230 -6.98 -13.17 -7.63
C THR A 230 -7.36 -13.13 -6.14
N PRO A 231 -8.61 -12.79 -5.78
CA PRO A 231 -9.02 -12.63 -4.37
C PRO A 231 -8.68 -13.84 -3.48
N ASN A 232 -8.91 -15.05 -3.99
CA ASN A 232 -8.59 -16.31 -3.33
C ASN A 232 -7.08 -16.63 -3.21
N GLY A 233 -6.21 -15.74 -3.69
CA GLY A 233 -4.75 -15.89 -3.62
C GLY A 233 -4.16 -17.02 -4.47
N LYS A 234 -4.93 -17.62 -5.39
CA LYS A 234 -4.43 -18.75 -6.22
C LYS A 234 -3.55 -18.30 -7.37
N ASN A 235 -3.79 -17.12 -7.93
CA ASN A 235 -3.02 -16.59 -9.06
C ASN A 235 -2.47 -15.21 -8.69
N LEU A 236 -1.17 -15.06 -8.81
CA LEU A 236 -0.45 -13.80 -8.71
C LEU A 236 -0.07 -13.35 -10.12
N PHE A 237 -0.22 -12.06 -10.42
CA PHE A 237 0.24 -11.43 -11.65
C PHE A 237 1.51 -10.66 -11.32
N VAL A 238 2.59 -10.96 -12.02
CA VAL A 238 3.89 -10.31 -11.81
C VAL A 238 4.30 -9.65 -13.11
N CYS A 239 4.69 -8.38 -13.01
CA CYS A 239 5.32 -7.66 -14.10
C CYS A 239 6.83 -7.82 -14.00
N THR A 240 7.47 -8.09 -15.14
CA THR A 240 8.93 -8.03 -15.30
C THR A 240 9.26 -6.85 -16.20
N HIS A 241 10.12 -5.95 -15.74
CA HIS A 241 10.65 -4.84 -16.52
C HIS A 241 12.08 -5.16 -16.96
N ASN A 242 12.29 -5.38 -18.25
CA ASN A 242 13.60 -5.71 -18.81
C ASN A 242 14.36 -4.46 -19.28
N GLU A 243 15.67 -4.62 -19.53
CA GLU A 243 16.57 -3.54 -19.99
C GLU A 243 16.08 -2.81 -21.28
N ASP A 244 15.23 -3.46 -22.09
CA ASP A 244 14.66 -2.93 -23.33
C ASP A 244 13.33 -2.14 -23.13
N GLN A 245 12.94 -1.84 -21.89
CA GLN A 245 11.71 -1.12 -21.50
C GLN A 245 10.39 -1.84 -21.81
N PHE A 246 10.41 -3.17 -22.02
CA PHE A 246 9.18 -3.94 -22.17
C PHE A 246 8.68 -4.42 -20.80
N SER A 247 7.37 -4.27 -20.59
CA SER A 247 6.68 -4.81 -19.42
C SER A 247 5.94 -6.08 -19.85
N GLU A 248 6.25 -7.19 -19.21
CA GLU A 248 5.57 -8.47 -19.44
C GLU A 248 4.84 -8.89 -18.17
N ILE A 249 3.54 -9.17 -18.26
CA ILE A 249 2.79 -9.73 -17.14
C ILE A 249 2.67 -11.24 -17.29
N ASN A 250 3.23 -11.96 -16.31
CA ASN A 250 3.14 -13.40 -16.22
C ASN A 250 2.23 -13.84 -15.07
N VAL A 251 1.50 -14.94 -15.26
CA VAL A 251 0.66 -15.55 -14.22
C VAL A 251 1.44 -16.59 -13.44
N TRP A 252 1.39 -16.47 -12.12
CA TRP A 252 2.05 -17.35 -11.17
C TRP A 252 1.04 -18.04 -10.26
N LYS A 253 1.15 -19.36 -10.09
CA LYS A 253 0.25 -20.17 -9.27
C LYS A 253 0.81 -20.35 -7.87
N ASN A 254 -0.04 -20.12 -6.88
CA ASN A 254 0.28 -20.39 -5.48
C ASN A 254 0.50 -21.91 -5.23
N LYS A 255 1.61 -22.26 -4.59
CA LYS A 255 1.99 -23.62 -4.17
C LYS A 255 2.15 -23.72 -2.63
N GLY A 256 1.42 -22.90 -1.90
CA GLY A 256 1.43 -22.81 -0.44
C GLY A 256 2.44 -21.78 0.06
N LYS A 257 3.74 -22.13 0.02
CA LYS A 257 4.82 -21.25 0.52
C LYS A 257 5.61 -20.52 -0.57
N SER A 258 5.29 -20.76 -1.83
CA SER A 258 5.92 -20.11 -2.97
C SER A 258 4.95 -20.02 -4.14
N PHE A 259 5.36 -19.29 -5.17
CA PHE A 259 4.67 -19.19 -6.44
C PHE A 259 5.49 -19.85 -7.54
N LYS A 260 4.82 -20.48 -8.51
CA LYS A 260 5.46 -20.99 -9.73
C LYS A 260 4.78 -20.43 -10.95
N GLN A 261 5.57 -20.01 -11.94
CA GLN A 261 5.04 -19.53 -13.20
C GLN A 261 4.18 -20.60 -13.85
N ASP A 262 3.05 -20.18 -14.43
CA ASP A 262 2.17 -21.06 -15.20
C ASP A 262 2.50 -20.91 -16.67
N ASP A 263 3.58 -21.57 -17.12
CA ASP A 263 4.09 -21.45 -18.50
C ASP A 263 3.07 -21.86 -19.57
N ASN A 264 2.10 -22.69 -19.20
CA ASN A 264 1.03 -23.15 -20.08
C ASN A 264 -0.20 -22.23 -20.07
N ASN A 265 -0.16 -21.12 -19.32
CA ASN A 265 -1.26 -20.17 -19.31
C ASN A 265 -1.26 -19.36 -20.60
N SER A 266 -2.25 -19.60 -21.45
CA SER A 266 -2.44 -18.88 -22.71
C SER A 266 -2.65 -17.37 -22.55
N LEU A 267 -2.90 -16.88 -21.33
CA LEU A 267 -2.94 -15.45 -21.05
C LEU A 267 -1.55 -14.83 -21.13
N ASN A 268 -0.48 -15.54 -20.73
CA ASN A 268 0.88 -14.99 -20.73
C ASN A 268 1.27 -14.52 -22.13
N SER A 269 0.98 -15.30 -23.17
CA SER A 269 1.28 -14.90 -24.55
C SER A 269 0.47 -13.70 -25.07
N LEU A 270 -0.64 -13.35 -24.41
CA LEU A 270 -1.42 -12.15 -24.71
C LEU A 270 -0.90 -10.92 -23.96
N LEU A 271 -0.28 -11.14 -22.80
CA LEU A 271 0.23 -10.09 -21.91
C LEU A 271 1.74 -9.87 -22.03
N VAL A 272 2.40 -10.61 -22.92
CA VAL A 272 3.76 -10.33 -23.41
C VAL A 272 3.64 -9.36 -24.58
N SER A 273 4.12 -8.11 -24.44
CA SER A 273 4.04 -7.16 -25.55
C SER A 273 5.03 -5.99 -25.48
N LYS A 274 5.23 -5.32 -26.63
CA LYS A 274 5.88 -4.00 -26.73
C LYS A 274 5.03 -2.84 -26.18
N LYS A 275 4.09 -3.11 -25.28
CA LYS A 275 3.16 -2.15 -24.72
C LYS A 275 3.36 -2.05 -23.23
N TRP A 276 2.96 -0.91 -22.69
CA TRP A 276 3.04 -0.60 -21.28
C TRP A 276 1.87 -1.27 -20.57
N TYR A 277 2.16 -2.09 -19.56
CA TYR A 277 1.18 -2.76 -18.71
C TYR A 277 1.46 -2.37 -17.26
N ASP A 278 0.46 -1.81 -16.60
CA ASP A 278 0.61 -1.27 -15.23
C ASP A 278 -0.13 -2.11 -14.18
N GLY A 279 -0.89 -3.12 -14.61
CA GLY A 279 -1.30 -4.21 -13.72
C GLY A 279 -2.43 -5.07 -14.20
N ALA A 280 -2.72 -6.13 -13.44
CA ALA A 280 -3.70 -7.14 -13.83
C ALA A 280 -4.33 -7.83 -12.62
N THR A 281 -5.63 -8.10 -12.69
CA THR A 281 -6.37 -8.84 -11.67
C THR A 281 -7.42 -9.73 -12.33
N GLY A 282 -7.75 -10.85 -11.71
CA GLY A 282 -8.72 -11.81 -12.24
C GLY A 282 -9.76 -12.20 -11.21
N ARG A 283 -10.90 -12.72 -11.69
CA ARG A 283 -11.86 -13.39 -10.81
C ARG A 283 -11.26 -14.71 -10.30
N ASP A 284 -11.79 -15.21 -9.19
CA ASP A 284 -11.32 -16.43 -8.52
C ASP A 284 -11.25 -17.68 -9.42
N ASP A 285 -12.17 -17.79 -10.37
CA ASP A 285 -12.27 -18.86 -11.36
C ASP A 285 -11.52 -18.55 -12.68
N MET A 286 -10.92 -17.35 -12.80
CA MET A 286 -10.26 -16.84 -13.98
C MET A 286 -11.16 -16.89 -15.23
N ASP A 287 -12.46 -16.63 -15.08
CA ASP A 287 -13.36 -16.47 -16.23
C ASP A 287 -13.18 -15.12 -16.94
N PHE A 288 -12.72 -14.10 -16.23
CA PHE A 288 -12.25 -12.84 -16.78
C PHE A 288 -11.07 -12.28 -15.99
N VAL A 289 -10.26 -11.48 -16.70
CA VAL A 289 -9.14 -10.72 -16.16
C VAL A 289 -9.26 -9.28 -16.63
N VAL A 290 -9.07 -8.33 -15.70
CA VAL A 290 -8.94 -6.91 -15.99
C VAL A 290 -7.46 -6.56 -16.00
N VAL A 291 -7.02 -5.85 -17.03
CA VAL A 291 -5.62 -5.45 -17.25
C VAL A 291 -5.58 -3.96 -17.55
N SER A 292 -4.64 -3.25 -16.96
CA SER A 292 -4.28 -1.89 -17.37
C SER A 292 -3.21 -1.96 -18.46
N ALA A 293 -3.47 -1.32 -19.59
CA ALA A 293 -2.57 -1.34 -20.74
C ALA A 293 -2.71 -0.09 -21.62
N ARG A 294 -1.65 0.27 -22.33
CA ARG A 294 -1.70 1.28 -23.40
C ARG A 294 -1.87 0.62 -24.77
N LEU A 295 -3.11 0.55 -25.28
CA LEU A 295 -3.43 -0.02 -26.60
C LEU A 295 -3.80 1.08 -27.62
N GLU A 296 -4.07 0.69 -28.86
CA GLU A 296 -4.36 1.63 -29.97
C GLU A 296 -5.68 2.39 -29.77
N ASP A 297 -6.65 1.78 -29.06
CA ASP A 297 -7.95 2.35 -28.72
C ASP A 297 -8.00 2.96 -27.31
N SER A 298 -6.86 3.14 -26.64
CA SER A 298 -6.81 3.84 -25.35
C SER A 298 -7.23 5.31 -25.51
N PHE A 299 -7.98 5.85 -24.55
CA PHE A 299 -8.43 7.24 -24.59
C PHE A 299 -7.30 8.23 -24.30
N GLY A 300 -6.35 7.84 -23.44
CA GLY A 300 -5.22 8.68 -23.05
C GLY A 300 -3.94 7.88 -22.84
N GLY A 301 -3.60 7.68 -21.56
CA GLY A 301 -2.45 6.90 -21.14
C GLY A 301 -2.76 5.40 -21.13
N SER A 302 -2.55 4.77 -19.98
CA SER A 302 -3.00 3.39 -19.77
C SER A 302 -4.50 3.35 -19.47
N ASP A 303 -5.21 2.44 -20.13
CA ASP A 303 -6.65 2.23 -19.97
C ASP A 303 -6.89 0.84 -19.36
N LEU A 304 -8.04 0.63 -18.72
CA LEU A 304 -8.47 -0.70 -18.29
C LEU A 304 -9.16 -1.46 -19.43
N TYR A 305 -8.76 -2.71 -19.60
CA TYR A 305 -9.30 -3.67 -20.55
C TYR A 305 -9.72 -4.95 -19.83
N MET A 306 -10.73 -5.63 -20.38
CA MET A 306 -11.15 -6.94 -19.89
C MET A 306 -10.96 -8.02 -20.95
N TYR A 307 -10.35 -9.12 -20.53
CA TYR A 307 -10.24 -10.38 -21.27
C TYR A 307 -11.22 -11.38 -20.66
N ARG A 308 -11.95 -12.12 -21.48
CA ARG A 308 -12.83 -13.21 -21.03
C ARG A 308 -12.32 -14.55 -21.51
N LYS A 309 -12.47 -15.56 -20.66
CA LYS A 309 -12.23 -16.94 -21.02
C LYS A 309 -13.43 -17.48 -21.78
N MET A 310 -13.16 -18.00 -22.97
CA MET A 310 -14.16 -18.55 -23.88
C MET A 310 -14.46 -20.02 -23.54
N PRO A 311 -15.60 -20.58 -23.98
CA PRO A 311 -15.97 -21.97 -23.69
C PRO A 311 -14.96 -23.04 -24.16
N ASP A 312 -14.16 -22.73 -25.18
CA ASP A 312 -13.09 -23.59 -25.69
C ASP A 312 -11.78 -23.50 -24.86
N GLY A 313 -11.77 -22.68 -23.81
CA GLY A 313 -10.63 -22.46 -22.94
C GLY A 313 -9.66 -21.36 -23.39
N THR A 314 -9.87 -20.76 -24.57
CA THR A 314 -9.07 -19.64 -25.06
C THR A 314 -9.50 -18.31 -24.43
N TRP A 315 -8.68 -17.26 -24.58
CA TRP A 315 -9.02 -15.91 -24.13
C TRP A 315 -9.52 -15.05 -25.29
N SER A 316 -10.49 -14.17 -25.01
CA SER A 316 -10.99 -13.18 -25.96
C SER A 316 -9.91 -12.14 -26.29
N LYS A 317 -10.16 -11.33 -27.33
CA LYS A 317 -9.46 -10.05 -27.50
C LYS A 317 -9.76 -9.11 -26.31
N PRO A 318 -8.86 -8.17 -25.98
CA PRO A 318 -9.14 -7.16 -24.94
C PRO A 318 -10.36 -6.33 -25.34
N ARG A 319 -11.25 -6.09 -24.37
CA ARG A 319 -12.36 -5.14 -24.49
C ARG A 319 -12.09 -3.95 -23.58
N ASN A 320 -11.92 -2.75 -24.15
CA ASN A 320 -11.81 -1.51 -23.39
C ASN A 320 -13.04 -1.36 -22.47
N LEU A 321 -12.85 -0.93 -21.21
CA LEU A 321 -13.95 -0.75 -20.26
C LEU A 321 -14.85 0.46 -20.56
N GLY A 322 -14.50 1.25 -21.57
CA GLY A 322 -15.27 2.39 -22.07
C GLY A 322 -15.00 3.67 -21.30
N SER A 323 -15.43 4.80 -21.88
CA SER A 323 -15.16 6.15 -21.38
C SER A 323 -15.84 6.51 -20.05
N LEU A 324 -16.63 5.59 -19.49
CA LEU A 324 -17.19 5.72 -18.15
C LEU A 324 -16.15 5.39 -17.08
N VAL A 325 -15.29 4.41 -17.35
CA VAL A 325 -14.24 3.95 -16.44
C VAL A 325 -12.90 4.57 -16.83
N ASN A 326 -12.57 4.53 -18.12
CA ASN A 326 -11.33 5.07 -18.67
C ASN A 326 -11.48 6.55 -19.03
N THR A 327 -10.44 7.33 -18.82
CA THR A 327 -10.40 8.77 -19.02
C THR A 327 -9.30 9.14 -20.02
N VAL A 328 -9.10 10.44 -20.25
CA VAL A 328 -7.96 10.93 -21.06
C VAL A 328 -6.62 10.85 -20.31
N TYR A 329 -6.62 10.37 -19.06
CA TYR A 329 -5.45 10.21 -18.21
C TYR A 329 -5.10 8.72 -18.05
N ASP A 330 -4.34 8.36 -17.01
CA ASP A 330 -3.96 6.97 -16.73
C ASP A 330 -4.96 6.31 -15.76
N GLU A 331 -5.41 5.10 -16.09
CA GLU A 331 -6.09 4.15 -15.21
C GLU A 331 -5.26 2.86 -15.04
N CYS A 332 -4.73 2.65 -13.84
CA CYS A 332 -3.72 1.62 -13.54
C CYS A 332 -4.11 0.74 -12.34
N TYR A 333 -3.26 -0.26 -12.07
CA TYR A 333 -3.30 -1.09 -10.85
C TYR A 333 -4.69 -1.66 -10.48
N PRO A 334 -5.39 -2.35 -11.39
CA PRO A 334 -6.70 -2.91 -11.11
C PRO A 334 -6.62 -4.01 -10.03
N ASN A 335 -7.56 -4.02 -9.10
CA ASN A 335 -7.69 -5.01 -8.04
C ASN A 335 -9.15 -5.41 -7.82
N LEU A 336 -9.50 -6.67 -8.10
CA LEU A 336 -10.83 -7.20 -7.82
C LEU A 336 -10.96 -7.60 -6.35
N SER A 337 -12.09 -7.25 -5.75
CA SER A 337 -12.46 -7.75 -4.43
C SER A 337 -12.96 -9.19 -4.49
N PHE A 338 -13.07 -9.82 -3.32
CA PHE A 338 -13.80 -11.08 -3.13
C PHE A 338 -15.17 -11.04 -3.83
N GLY A 339 -15.51 -12.12 -4.54
CA GLY A 339 -16.71 -12.26 -5.37
C GLY A 339 -16.57 -11.77 -6.81
N GLY A 340 -15.57 -10.92 -7.12
CA GLY A 340 -15.30 -10.46 -8.49
C GLY A 340 -16.26 -9.40 -9.03
N HIS A 341 -17.12 -8.80 -8.20
CA HIS A 341 -18.07 -7.76 -8.62
C HIS A 341 -17.66 -6.33 -8.30
N THR A 342 -16.59 -6.15 -7.52
CA THR A 342 -16.07 -4.82 -7.18
C THR A 342 -14.64 -4.74 -7.70
N LEU A 343 -14.37 -3.72 -8.50
CA LEU A 343 -13.04 -3.42 -9.01
C LEU A 343 -12.57 -2.11 -8.38
N TYR A 344 -11.44 -2.19 -7.70
CA TYR A 344 -10.65 -1.03 -7.31
C TYR A 344 -9.58 -0.78 -8.37
N PHE A 345 -9.24 0.47 -8.63
CA PHE A 345 -8.17 0.82 -9.56
C PHE A 345 -7.65 2.22 -9.22
N ALA A 346 -6.44 2.53 -9.65
CA ALA A 346 -5.88 3.87 -9.52
C ALA A 346 -6.18 4.68 -10.78
N SER A 347 -6.55 5.96 -10.65
CA SER A 347 -6.73 6.85 -11.80
C SER A 347 -6.15 8.24 -11.54
N LYS A 348 -5.53 8.84 -12.57
CA LYS A 348 -5.19 10.27 -12.61
C LYS A 348 -6.33 11.16 -13.10
N GLY A 349 -7.40 10.54 -13.61
CA GLY A 349 -8.58 11.20 -14.14
C GLY A 349 -9.66 11.46 -13.08
N HIS A 350 -10.92 11.48 -13.54
CA HIS A 350 -12.10 11.68 -12.71
C HIS A 350 -11.95 12.89 -11.76
N ASN A 351 -12.51 12.80 -10.56
CA ASN A 351 -12.32 13.77 -9.48
C ASN A 351 -11.13 13.41 -8.56
N SER A 352 -10.00 12.98 -9.12
CA SER A 352 -8.77 12.74 -8.35
C SER A 352 -8.36 13.99 -7.54
N MET A 353 -7.80 13.80 -6.35
CA MET A 353 -7.27 14.87 -5.47
C MET A 353 -5.75 14.97 -5.41
N GLY A 354 -5.06 14.04 -6.07
CA GLY A 354 -3.63 14.01 -6.28
C GLY A 354 -3.33 13.40 -7.64
N GLY A 355 -2.12 12.89 -7.85
CA GLY A 355 -1.77 12.13 -9.06
C GLY A 355 -2.68 10.91 -9.23
N PHE A 356 -2.20 9.72 -8.88
CA PHE A 356 -3.05 8.54 -8.82
C PHE A 356 -3.93 8.54 -7.56
N ASP A 357 -5.23 8.39 -7.73
CA ASP A 357 -6.19 8.15 -6.64
C ASP A 357 -6.86 6.79 -6.80
N ILE A 358 -7.22 6.14 -5.70
CA ILE A 358 -8.02 4.91 -5.70
C ILE A 358 -9.48 5.22 -5.98
N PHE A 359 -10.03 4.57 -7.00
CA PHE A 359 -11.44 4.55 -7.35
C PHE A 359 -12.03 3.14 -7.18
N VAL A 360 -13.34 3.08 -7.01
CA VAL A 360 -14.12 1.84 -7.00
C VAL A 360 -15.21 1.88 -8.06
N THR A 361 -15.39 0.78 -8.79
CA THR A 361 -16.53 0.56 -9.69
C THR A 361 -17.08 -0.85 -9.50
N TYR A 362 -18.37 -1.02 -9.79
CA TYR A 362 -19.10 -2.28 -9.63
C TYR A 362 -19.49 -2.87 -10.97
N TYR A 363 -19.27 -4.17 -11.13
CA TYR A 363 -19.61 -4.94 -12.31
C TYR A 363 -21.06 -5.41 -12.25
N ASN A 364 -21.84 -5.08 -13.27
CA ASN A 364 -23.20 -5.56 -13.44
C ASN A 364 -23.19 -6.80 -14.33
N GLU A 365 -23.45 -7.98 -13.76
CA GLU A 365 -23.46 -9.24 -14.51
C GLU A 365 -24.57 -9.33 -15.56
N ILE A 366 -25.68 -8.60 -15.36
CA ILE A 366 -26.84 -8.62 -16.26
C ILE A 366 -26.52 -7.86 -17.55
N THR A 367 -25.94 -6.66 -17.42
CA THR A 367 -25.59 -5.82 -18.58
C THR A 367 -24.19 -6.14 -19.13
N GLY A 368 -23.32 -6.71 -18.30
CA GLY A 368 -21.92 -6.94 -18.62
C GLY A 368 -21.07 -5.67 -18.62
N GLU A 369 -21.51 -4.64 -17.90
CA GLU A 369 -20.90 -3.30 -17.85
C GLU A 369 -20.47 -2.91 -16.42
N TRP A 370 -19.56 -1.94 -16.34
CA TRP A 370 -19.12 -1.33 -15.08
C TRP A 370 -19.92 -0.07 -14.79
N THR A 371 -20.07 0.25 -13.51
CA THR A 371 -20.76 1.47 -13.06
C THR A 371 -19.82 2.69 -13.05
N ASN A 372 -20.37 3.89 -12.84
CA ASN A 372 -19.56 5.09 -12.71
C ASN A 372 -18.58 4.96 -11.54
N PRO A 373 -17.27 5.15 -11.74
CA PRO A 373 -16.29 5.09 -10.66
C PRO A 373 -16.59 6.09 -9.54
N GLN A 374 -16.27 5.69 -8.31
CA GLN A 374 -16.36 6.52 -7.12
C GLN A 374 -14.97 6.65 -6.49
N ASN A 375 -14.53 7.88 -6.22
CA ASN A 375 -13.28 8.13 -5.52
C ASN A 375 -13.40 7.61 -4.07
N MET A 376 -12.42 6.82 -3.61
CA MET A 376 -12.41 6.26 -2.25
C MET A 376 -12.25 7.33 -1.16
N GLY A 377 -11.84 8.54 -1.53
CA GLY A 377 -11.84 9.74 -0.70
C GLY A 377 -10.70 9.81 0.30
N TYR A 378 -10.57 10.97 0.93
CA TYR A 378 -9.60 11.22 1.99
C TYR A 378 -10.01 10.48 3.28
N PRO A 379 -9.11 9.89 4.08
CA PRO A 379 -7.64 9.90 3.94
C PRO A 379 -7.04 8.69 3.20
N ILE A 380 -7.86 7.88 2.51
CA ILE A 380 -7.35 6.75 1.70
C ILE A 380 -6.58 7.32 0.51
N ASN A 381 -7.22 8.27 -0.18
CA ASN A 381 -6.57 9.13 -1.17
C ASN A 381 -6.02 10.40 -0.52
N THR A 382 -4.91 10.88 -1.06
CA THR A 382 -4.18 12.05 -0.57
C THR A 382 -3.72 12.90 -1.76
N ALA A 383 -2.98 13.98 -1.50
CA ALA A 383 -2.34 14.72 -2.58
C ALA A 383 -1.17 13.96 -3.27
N SER A 384 -0.73 12.84 -2.70
CA SER A 384 0.30 11.95 -3.27
C SER A 384 -0.34 10.84 -4.11
N ASP A 385 0.48 10.06 -4.82
CA ASP A 385 0.00 8.88 -5.54
C ASP A 385 -0.45 7.77 -4.58
N ASN A 386 -1.65 7.26 -4.82
CA ASN A 386 -2.29 6.15 -4.15
C ASN A 386 -2.65 5.10 -5.22
N THR A 387 -1.86 4.02 -5.28
CA THR A 387 -1.85 3.11 -6.44
C THR A 387 -2.57 1.78 -6.20
N THR A 388 -2.51 1.22 -5.00
CA THR A 388 -3.08 -0.12 -4.73
C THR A 388 -3.86 -0.15 -3.44
N ILE A 389 -5.03 -0.79 -3.49
CA ILE A 389 -5.78 -1.25 -2.32
C ILE A 389 -6.15 -2.73 -2.52
N SER A 390 -5.94 -3.54 -1.49
CA SER A 390 -6.29 -4.96 -1.51
C SER A 390 -7.13 -5.32 -0.29
N PHE A 391 -8.37 -5.75 -0.50
CA PHE A 391 -9.33 -6.02 0.57
C PHE A 391 -9.29 -7.46 1.07
N ALA A 392 -9.41 -7.63 2.39
CA ALA A 392 -9.80 -8.91 2.98
C ALA A 392 -11.30 -9.21 2.70
N ALA A 393 -11.70 -10.48 2.80
CA ALA A 393 -13.08 -10.92 2.51
C ALA A 393 -14.13 -10.21 3.37
N ASN A 394 -13.78 -9.88 4.61
CA ASN A 394 -14.67 -9.22 5.57
C ASN A 394 -14.96 -7.74 5.24
N ARG A 395 -14.26 -7.14 4.26
CA ARG A 395 -14.36 -5.73 3.85
C ARG A 395 -14.08 -4.68 4.93
N LYS A 396 -13.90 -5.09 6.19
CA LYS A 396 -13.47 -4.26 7.30
C LYS A 396 -11.99 -3.91 7.18
N TYR A 397 -11.19 -4.84 6.65
CA TYR A 397 -9.76 -4.65 6.47
C TYR A 397 -9.36 -4.57 5.01
N ALA A 398 -8.40 -3.70 4.73
CA ALA A 398 -7.73 -3.60 3.44
C ALA A 398 -6.26 -3.23 3.65
N TYR A 399 -5.45 -3.39 2.61
CA TYR A 399 -4.02 -3.14 2.63
C TYR A 399 -3.67 -2.15 1.54
N ILE A 400 -2.87 -1.15 1.89
CA ILE A 400 -2.35 -0.12 0.97
C ILE A 400 -0.88 0.11 1.26
N SER A 401 -0.16 0.71 0.32
CA SER A 401 1.10 1.38 0.59
C SER A 401 0.90 2.90 0.59
N ALA A 402 1.61 3.60 1.47
CA ALA A 402 1.45 5.05 1.60
C ALA A 402 2.69 5.72 2.24
N TYR A 403 2.93 6.98 1.87
CA TYR A 403 3.82 7.87 2.62
C TYR A 403 3.06 8.49 3.79
N ARG A 404 3.45 8.18 5.03
CA ARG A 404 2.88 8.81 6.23
C ARG A 404 3.97 9.13 7.26
N LYS A 405 3.66 10.08 8.14
CA LYS A 405 4.59 10.61 9.14
C LYS A 405 5.12 9.55 10.12
N ASP A 406 4.33 8.50 10.36
CA ASP A 406 4.65 7.38 11.24
C ASP A 406 5.41 6.24 10.52
N GLY A 407 5.75 6.41 9.24
CA GLY A 407 6.46 5.40 8.46
C GLY A 407 7.97 5.36 8.70
N TYR A 408 8.64 4.33 8.17
CA TYR A 408 10.08 4.07 8.38
C TYR A 408 11.01 4.73 7.35
N GLY A 409 10.47 5.20 6.22
CA GLY A 409 11.24 5.94 5.23
C GLY A 409 10.49 6.17 3.92
N GLY A 410 10.42 5.13 3.08
CA GLY A 410 9.68 5.16 1.82
C GLY A 410 8.18 4.99 2.01
N GLN A 411 7.55 4.37 1.02
CA GLN A 411 6.21 3.84 1.23
C GLN A 411 6.26 2.72 2.24
N ASP A 412 5.35 2.78 3.20
CA ASP A 412 5.12 1.71 4.15
C ASP A 412 3.78 1.05 3.82
N ILE A 413 3.68 -0.25 4.10
CA ILE A 413 2.43 -1.00 4.02
C ILE A 413 1.63 -0.78 5.32
N TYR A 414 0.35 -0.46 5.14
CA TYR A 414 -0.63 -0.25 6.21
C TYR A 414 -1.80 -1.21 6.06
N ARG A 415 -2.33 -1.69 7.19
CA ARG A 415 -3.66 -2.30 7.26
C ARG A 415 -4.68 -1.22 7.63
N LEU A 416 -5.64 -0.99 6.74
CA LEU A 416 -6.80 -0.14 6.96
C LEU A 416 -7.83 -0.89 7.80
N ASN A 417 -8.52 -0.16 8.68
CA ASN A 417 -9.70 -0.64 9.39
C ASN A 417 -10.85 0.35 9.17
N PHE A 418 -11.85 -0.08 8.42
CA PHE A 418 -13.06 0.70 8.13
C PHE A 418 -13.99 0.65 9.35
N ILE A 419 -14.14 1.80 10.01
CA ILE A 419 -14.80 1.91 11.32
C ILE A 419 -16.30 1.63 11.22
N ASP A 420 -16.90 1.96 10.07
CA ASP A 420 -18.33 1.76 9.81
C ASP A 420 -18.67 0.34 9.35
N GLN A 421 -17.68 -0.54 9.20
CA GLN A 421 -17.89 -1.95 8.87
C GLN A 421 -17.87 -2.80 10.14
N ASP A 422 -18.82 -3.72 10.26
CA ASP A 422 -18.93 -4.60 11.43
C ASP A 422 -17.70 -5.48 11.59
N ALA A 423 -17.31 -5.72 12.85
CA ALA A 423 -16.24 -6.68 13.15
C ALA A 423 -16.69 -8.11 12.81
N PRO A 424 -15.82 -8.97 12.25
CA PRO A 424 -16.10 -10.39 12.19
C PRO A 424 -16.28 -10.94 13.61
N LEU A 425 -17.33 -11.76 13.80
CA LEU A 425 -17.72 -12.32 15.09
C LEU A 425 -17.58 -13.83 15.08
N SER A 426 -17.09 -14.39 16.18
CA SER A 426 -16.99 -15.82 16.41
C SER A 426 -18.13 -16.32 17.30
N LEU A 427 -18.83 -17.34 16.85
CA LEU A 427 -19.88 -18.04 17.60
C LEU A 427 -19.28 -19.20 18.41
N LEU A 428 -19.36 -19.13 19.73
CA LEU A 428 -19.10 -20.27 20.61
C LEU A 428 -20.40 -21.03 20.87
N LYS A 429 -20.36 -22.35 20.67
CA LYS A 429 -21.36 -23.31 21.17
C LYS A 429 -20.75 -24.11 22.32
N GLY A 430 -21.11 -23.76 23.55
CA GLY A 430 -20.55 -24.38 24.76
C GLY A 430 -21.44 -25.48 25.32
N SER A 431 -20.92 -26.71 25.42
CA SER A 431 -21.60 -27.84 26.06
C SER A 431 -21.13 -28.00 27.51
N ILE A 432 -22.04 -28.29 28.44
CA ILE A 432 -21.70 -28.52 29.84
C ILE A 432 -21.75 -30.02 30.15
N LEU A 433 -20.66 -30.53 30.70
CA LEU A 433 -20.49 -31.88 31.19
C LEU A 433 -20.15 -31.86 32.69
N VAL A 434 -20.43 -32.94 33.40
CA VAL A 434 -20.07 -33.15 34.81
C VAL A 434 -19.21 -34.41 34.93
N GLN A 435 -18.13 -34.33 35.69
CA GLN A 435 -17.26 -35.48 35.94
C GLN A 435 -17.91 -36.45 36.93
N GLN A 436 -18.04 -37.72 36.54
CA GLN A 436 -18.54 -38.82 37.39
C GLN A 436 -17.55 -40.00 37.38
N GLU A 437 -17.83 -41.01 38.20
CA GLU A 437 -16.98 -42.22 38.38
C GLU A 437 -16.80 -43.02 37.08
N GLY A 438 -17.76 -42.93 36.14
CA GLY A 438 -17.71 -43.54 34.81
C GLY A 438 -17.23 -42.61 33.67
N GLY A 439 -16.81 -41.38 33.99
CA GLY A 439 -16.40 -40.36 33.01
C GLY A 439 -17.34 -39.14 32.97
N PRO A 440 -17.05 -38.15 32.10
CA PRO A 440 -17.90 -36.98 31.92
C PRO A 440 -19.26 -37.36 31.31
N VAL A 441 -20.35 -36.89 31.92
CA VAL A 441 -21.71 -37.02 31.38
C VAL A 441 -22.33 -35.65 31.18
N LYS A 442 -23.34 -35.56 30.32
CA LYS A 442 -24.06 -34.29 30.09
C LYS A 442 -24.67 -33.76 31.38
N TRP A 443 -24.75 -32.44 31.51
CA TRP A 443 -25.53 -31.78 32.57
C TRP A 443 -26.99 -32.26 32.52
N GLN A 444 -27.47 -32.83 33.63
CA GLN A 444 -28.83 -33.39 33.75
C GLN A 444 -29.71 -32.65 34.75
N ASP A 445 -29.13 -31.78 35.57
CA ASP A 445 -29.86 -30.97 36.54
C ASP A 445 -30.57 -29.77 35.88
N ASP A 446 -31.27 -28.97 36.67
CA ASP A 446 -31.97 -27.77 36.20
C ASP A 446 -31.03 -26.84 35.42
N PRO A 447 -31.30 -26.54 34.13
CA PRO A 447 -30.49 -25.60 33.36
C PRO A 447 -30.34 -24.21 34.01
N TYR A 448 -31.31 -23.80 34.84
CA TYR A 448 -31.27 -22.51 35.54
C TYR A 448 -30.39 -22.51 36.79
N SER A 449 -29.87 -23.66 37.23
CA SER A 449 -28.89 -23.71 38.32
C SER A 449 -27.45 -23.43 37.86
N LEU A 450 -27.23 -23.22 36.56
CA LEU A 450 -25.96 -22.81 35.99
C LEU A 450 -25.88 -21.28 35.90
N ASN A 451 -24.85 -20.70 36.49
CA ASN A 451 -24.47 -19.31 36.22
C ASN A 451 -23.26 -19.29 35.28
N ILE A 452 -23.46 -18.80 34.06
CA ILE A 452 -22.43 -18.71 33.02
C ILE A 452 -22.14 -17.23 32.77
N THR A 453 -21.04 -16.74 33.32
CA THR A 453 -20.59 -15.35 33.18
C THR A 453 -19.35 -15.30 32.31
N VAL A 454 -19.32 -14.40 31.33
CA VAL A 454 -18.11 -14.16 30.53
C VAL A 454 -17.57 -12.78 30.85
N TYR A 455 -16.25 -12.72 31.01
CA TYR A 455 -15.50 -11.50 31.27
C TYR A 455 -14.60 -11.17 30.08
N ASP A 456 -14.40 -9.87 29.83
CA ASP A 456 -13.42 -9.37 28.87
C ASP A 456 -11.98 -9.42 29.44
N ASP A 457 -11.01 -8.97 28.65
CA ASP A 457 -9.59 -8.93 29.01
C ASP A 457 -9.24 -7.99 30.17
N LYS A 458 -10.18 -7.11 30.54
CA LYS A 458 -10.08 -6.16 31.66
C LYS A 458 -10.91 -6.59 32.86
N GLU A 459 -11.38 -7.84 32.86
CA GLU A 459 -12.23 -8.44 33.90
C GLU A 459 -13.61 -7.77 34.07
N ASN A 460 -14.08 -7.00 33.10
CA ASN A 460 -15.46 -6.52 33.10
C ASN A 460 -16.39 -7.64 32.64
N ILE A 461 -17.62 -7.66 33.16
CA ILE A 461 -18.66 -8.58 32.68
C ILE A 461 -18.97 -8.23 31.22
N PHE A 462 -18.60 -9.14 30.32
CA PHE A 462 -18.93 -9.08 28.90
C PHE A 462 -20.37 -9.53 28.66
N GLY A 463 -20.83 -10.55 29.38
CA GLY A 463 -22.22 -11.00 29.31
C GLY A 463 -22.53 -12.20 30.20
N ASN A 464 -23.82 -12.41 30.46
CA ASN A 464 -24.35 -13.57 31.17
C ASN A 464 -25.16 -14.41 30.19
N TYR A 465 -24.98 -15.73 30.23
CA TYR A 465 -25.51 -16.65 29.23
C TYR A 465 -26.37 -17.73 29.87
N THR A 466 -27.45 -18.10 29.18
CA THR A 466 -28.35 -19.16 29.64
C THR A 466 -28.05 -20.46 28.93
N TYR A 467 -28.01 -21.55 29.70
CA TYR A 467 -27.84 -22.90 29.16
C TYR A 467 -29.18 -23.46 28.65
N ASN A 468 -29.17 -24.04 27.46
CA ASN A 468 -30.31 -24.79 26.94
C ASN A 468 -30.07 -26.29 27.17
N GLY A 469 -30.75 -26.85 28.17
CA GLY A 469 -30.65 -28.27 28.52
C GLY A 469 -31.11 -29.23 27.42
N TYR A 470 -32.11 -28.85 26.61
CA TYR A 470 -32.58 -29.68 25.49
C TYR A 470 -31.54 -29.79 24.38
N LEU A 471 -30.88 -28.68 24.02
CA LEU A 471 -29.84 -28.64 22.99
C LEU A 471 -28.44 -28.97 23.51
N ASN A 472 -28.31 -29.19 24.82
CA ASN A 472 -27.07 -29.37 25.56
C ASN A 472 -26.03 -28.29 25.23
N ARG A 473 -26.45 -27.01 25.19
CA ARG A 473 -25.53 -25.92 24.86
C ARG A 473 -25.96 -24.56 25.40
N PHE A 474 -24.99 -23.70 25.68
CA PHE A 474 -25.17 -22.25 25.64
C PHE A 474 -24.47 -21.68 24.40
N VAL A 475 -24.84 -20.46 24.03
CA VAL A 475 -24.30 -19.78 22.85
C VAL A 475 -23.76 -18.41 23.25
N SER A 476 -22.54 -18.10 22.84
CA SER A 476 -21.93 -16.78 23.02
C SER A 476 -21.34 -16.29 21.70
N ILE A 477 -21.34 -14.98 21.48
CA ILE A 477 -20.80 -14.35 20.27
C ILE A 477 -19.72 -13.38 20.69
N PHE A 478 -18.53 -13.53 20.10
CA PHE A 478 -17.35 -12.78 20.51
C PHE A 478 -16.74 -12.04 19.33
N PRO A 479 -16.39 -10.74 19.48
CA PRO A 479 -15.40 -10.13 18.60
C PRO A 479 -13.99 -10.67 18.89
N LYS A 480 -12.99 -10.25 18.09
CA LYS A 480 -11.57 -10.48 18.39
C LYS A 480 -11.24 -10.00 19.81
N GLY A 481 -10.57 -10.83 20.59
CA GLY A 481 -10.19 -10.49 21.96
C GLY A 481 -9.91 -11.69 22.83
N LYS A 482 -9.57 -11.42 24.09
CA LYS A 482 -9.41 -12.43 25.13
C LYS A 482 -10.61 -12.38 26.08
N TYR A 483 -11.08 -13.55 26.47
CA TYR A 483 -12.26 -13.72 27.31
C TYR A 483 -11.99 -14.78 28.37
N LYS A 484 -12.63 -14.61 29.53
CA LYS A 484 -12.68 -15.64 30.58
C LYS A 484 -14.13 -16.07 30.76
N ILE A 485 -14.42 -17.34 30.57
CA ILE A 485 -15.73 -17.93 30.86
C ILE A 485 -15.68 -18.54 32.25
N GLU A 486 -16.57 -18.10 33.11
CA GLU A 486 -16.79 -18.62 34.45
C GLU A 486 -18.13 -19.37 34.49
N ILE A 487 -18.10 -20.61 34.97
CA ILE A 487 -19.30 -21.44 35.12
C ILE A 487 -19.39 -21.89 36.57
N GLN A 488 -20.51 -21.56 37.20
CA GLN A 488 -20.82 -21.90 38.58
C GLN A 488 -22.10 -22.73 38.64
N ALA A 489 -22.08 -23.77 39.47
CA ALA A 489 -23.24 -24.59 39.81
C ALA A 489 -23.10 -25.09 41.25
N ALA A 490 -24.21 -25.20 41.98
CA ALA A 490 -24.17 -25.69 43.36
C ALA A 490 -23.65 -27.14 43.43
N GLY A 491 -22.71 -27.41 44.34
CA GLY A 491 -22.08 -28.72 44.51
C GLY A 491 -20.93 -29.02 43.54
N TYR A 492 -20.53 -28.03 42.73
CA TYR A 492 -19.42 -28.13 41.78
C TYR A 492 -18.40 -27.01 41.98
N GLU A 493 -17.12 -27.33 41.78
CA GLU A 493 -16.05 -26.34 41.77
C GLU A 493 -16.32 -25.31 40.65
N THR A 494 -16.03 -24.03 40.92
CA THR A 494 -16.14 -22.97 39.89
C THR A 494 -15.14 -23.23 38.77
N LEU A 495 -15.65 -23.40 37.55
CA LEU A 495 -14.81 -23.58 36.37
C LEU A 495 -14.49 -22.22 35.75
N ASN A 496 -13.20 -21.95 35.55
CA ASN A 496 -12.71 -20.78 34.84
C ASN A 496 -11.94 -21.23 33.60
N GLU A 497 -12.36 -20.77 32.42
CA GLU A 497 -11.74 -21.13 31.15
C GLU A 497 -11.40 -19.89 30.34
N SER A 498 -10.15 -19.78 29.90
CA SER A 498 -9.74 -18.69 29.00
C SER A 498 -9.98 -19.05 27.54
N ILE A 499 -10.44 -18.08 26.77
CA ILE A 499 -10.66 -18.18 25.33
C ILE A 499 -10.03 -16.97 24.65
N GLU A 500 -9.34 -17.20 23.55
CA GLU A 500 -8.78 -16.14 22.71
C GLU A 500 -9.40 -16.26 21.31
N ILE A 501 -10.06 -15.18 20.88
CA ILE A 501 -10.63 -15.04 19.55
C ILE A 501 -9.61 -14.31 18.69
N MET A 502 -9.06 -15.05 17.75
CA MET A 502 -8.05 -14.58 16.82
C MET A 502 -8.68 -13.85 15.62
N ASP A 503 -7.84 -13.19 14.83
CA ASP A 503 -8.18 -12.40 13.64
C ASP A 503 -7.50 -13.02 12.40
N ARG A 504 -7.70 -12.45 11.21
CA ARG A 504 -7.06 -12.91 9.96
C ARG A 504 -7.35 -14.39 9.68
N ASN A 505 -6.34 -15.14 9.24
CA ASN A 505 -6.44 -16.57 8.93
C ASN A 505 -6.65 -17.48 10.15
N LEU A 506 -6.50 -16.94 11.36
CA LEU A 506 -6.77 -17.65 12.60
C LEU A 506 -8.18 -17.38 13.11
N PHE A 507 -8.93 -16.47 12.47
CA PHE A 507 -10.34 -16.23 12.77
C PHE A 507 -11.15 -17.50 12.52
N VAL A 508 -11.97 -17.88 13.51
CA VAL A 508 -12.87 -19.01 13.41
C VAL A 508 -14.30 -18.51 13.57
N PRO A 509 -15.16 -18.58 12.55
CA PRO A 509 -16.52 -18.03 12.62
C PRO A 509 -17.41 -18.79 13.61
N GLU A 510 -17.16 -20.09 13.80
CA GLU A 510 -17.89 -20.92 14.74
C GLU A 510 -16.97 -22.00 15.34
N PHE A 511 -17.03 -22.18 16.65
CA PHE A 511 -16.35 -23.28 17.33
C PHE A 511 -17.20 -23.86 18.47
N ASN A 512 -16.97 -25.14 18.76
CA ASN A 512 -17.60 -25.86 19.85
C ASN A 512 -16.60 -26.04 20.99
N LYS A 513 -17.06 -25.97 22.24
CA LYS A 513 -16.23 -26.26 23.40
C LYS A 513 -17.02 -27.02 24.45
N GLU A 514 -16.38 -28.02 25.06
CA GLU A 514 -16.92 -28.77 26.19
C GLU A 514 -16.32 -28.23 27.47
N PHE A 515 -17.18 -27.98 28.46
CA PHE A 515 -16.83 -27.49 29.78
C PHE A 515 -17.18 -28.57 30.79
N VAL A 516 -16.19 -29.11 31.50
CA VAL A 516 -16.37 -30.22 32.44
C VAL A 516 -16.31 -29.67 33.86
N LEU A 517 -17.42 -29.75 34.59
CA LEU A 517 -17.51 -29.38 36.00
C LEU A 517 -17.06 -30.55 36.88
N LEU A 518 -16.28 -30.23 37.91
CA LEU A 518 -15.83 -31.19 38.93
C LEU A 518 -16.68 -31.03 40.20
N PRO A 519 -17.14 -32.12 40.82
CA PRO A 519 -17.81 -32.04 42.12
C PRO A 519 -16.91 -31.38 43.17
N GLU A 520 -17.46 -30.55 44.04
CA GLU A 520 -16.71 -30.02 45.17
C GLU A 520 -16.19 -31.17 46.05
N LYS A 521 -14.92 -31.09 46.46
CA LYS A 521 -14.38 -32.03 47.44
C LYS A 521 -15.03 -31.78 48.79
N LEU A 522 -15.84 -32.75 49.24
CA LEU A 522 -16.44 -32.81 50.57
C LEU A 522 -15.40 -32.83 51.69
#